data_AF-A0A0G3M1W4-F1
#
_entry.id   AF-A0A0G3M1W4-F1
#
_cell.length_a   1.000
_cell.length_b   1.000
_cell.length_c   1.000
_cell.angle_alpha   90.00
_cell.angle_beta   90.00
_cell.angle_gamma   90.00
#
_symmetry.space_group_name_H-M   'P 1'
#
loop_
_entity.id
_entity.type
_entity.pdbx_description
1 polymer ?
#
loop_
_entity_poly.entity_id
_entity_poly.type
_entity_poly.pdbx_seq_one_letter_code
_entity_poly.pdbx_strand_id
1 'polypeptide(L)'
;MVKNIIILLSSIFFIHPYAQTRRLANGTKVLTKKYKNIDKFNELAYRNIDIDYFYKQIDYYLSDKNFNKKRDYGSNAIRKIQFYNNGRIRILGMEDPDPENAGMRGIIYLKDNHIRIDTQGASQDGDIFKITFKVKIEGDKIYLLEMPNTLLFQPSEYNCYIYQKAKKIPEDWKKYKADW
;
A
#
# COMPACT_ATOMS: atom_id res chain seq x y z
N MET A 1 41.11 -8.96 27.13
CA MET A 1 39.81 -8.36 27.53
C MET A 1 39.04 -7.75 26.34
N VAL A 2 39.15 -8.31 25.12
CA VAL A 2 38.52 -7.74 23.89
C VAL A 2 37.48 -8.70 23.28
N LYS A 3 37.49 -9.99 23.65
CA LYS A 3 36.60 -11.02 23.11
C LYS A 3 35.14 -10.94 23.61
N ASN A 4 34.89 -10.33 24.77
CA ASN A 4 33.54 -10.29 25.36
C ASN A 4 32.71 -9.07 24.95
N ILE A 5 33.32 -8.06 24.30
CA ILE A 5 32.61 -6.86 23.82
C ILE A 5 31.89 -7.12 22.48
N ILE A 6 32.41 -8.03 21.66
CA ILE A 6 31.85 -8.32 20.33
C ILE A 6 30.53 -9.10 20.42
N ILE A 7 30.33 -9.91 21.46
CA ILE A 7 29.10 -10.71 21.66
C ILE A 7 27.95 -9.85 22.23
N LEU A 8 28.27 -8.76 22.94
CA LEU A 8 27.25 -7.85 23.47
C LEU A 8 26.70 -6.89 22.40
N LEU A 9 27.46 -6.62 21.33
CA LEU A 9 27.05 -5.76 20.21
C LEU A 9 26.18 -6.49 19.17
N SER A 10 26.29 -7.82 19.06
CA SER A 10 25.48 -8.62 18.14
C SER A 10 24.06 -8.93 18.65
N SER A 11 23.78 -8.64 19.93
CA SER A 11 22.47 -8.90 20.57
C SER A 11 21.53 -7.68 20.61
N ILE A 12 21.97 -6.51 20.16
CA ILE A 12 21.17 -5.26 20.16
C ILE A 12 20.44 -5.02 18.82
N PHE A 13 20.73 -5.78 17.77
CA PHE A 13 20.25 -5.50 16.41
C PHE A 13 18.87 -6.06 16.01
N PHE A 14 18.15 -6.73 16.90
CA PHE A 14 16.85 -7.33 16.56
C PHE A 14 15.71 -6.93 17.50
N ILE A 15 15.66 -5.67 17.95
CA ILE A 15 14.37 -5.08 18.30
C ILE A 15 13.71 -4.71 16.97
N HIS A 16 13.14 -5.68 16.24
CA HIS A 16 12.15 -5.34 15.23
C HIS A 16 10.97 -4.76 16.00
N PRO A 17 10.67 -3.44 15.91
CA PRO A 17 9.49 -2.92 16.53
C PRO A 17 8.31 -3.60 15.85
N TYR A 18 7.70 -4.56 16.55
CA TYR A 18 6.54 -5.28 16.05
C TYR A 18 5.54 -4.25 15.51
N ALA A 19 5.12 -4.43 14.25
CA ALA A 19 4.22 -3.47 13.62
C ALA A 19 2.94 -3.44 14.45
N GLN A 20 2.60 -2.27 15.00
CA GLN A 20 1.42 -2.15 15.83
C GLN A 20 0.20 -2.32 14.93
N THR A 21 -0.69 -3.22 15.33
CA THR A 21 -1.86 -3.60 14.55
C THR A 21 -3.10 -3.67 15.41
N ARG A 22 -4.26 -3.57 14.77
CA ARG A 22 -5.58 -3.87 15.36
C ARG A 22 -6.39 -4.70 14.38
N ARG A 23 -7.49 -5.29 14.84
CA ARG A 23 -8.44 -6.00 13.99
C ARG A 23 -9.66 -5.12 13.72
N LEU A 24 -10.13 -5.15 12.48
CA LEU A 24 -11.43 -4.60 12.08
C LEU A 24 -12.57 -5.56 12.49
N ALA A 25 -13.82 -5.12 12.37
CA ALA A 25 -14.98 -5.95 12.72
C ALA A 25 -15.02 -7.27 11.91
N ASN A 26 -14.59 -7.25 10.65
CA ASN A 26 -14.49 -8.46 9.82
C ASN A 26 -13.25 -9.33 10.11
N GLY A 27 -12.47 -9.02 11.14
CA GLY A 27 -11.27 -9.75 11.54
C GLY A 27 -9.98 -9.35 10.80
N THR A 28 -10.05 -8.48 9.79
CA THR A 28 -8.87 -8.00 9.04
C THR A 28 -7.90 -7.29 9.98
N LYS A 29 -6.64 -7.74 10.03
CA LYS A 29 -5.57 -7.08 10.78
C LYS A 29 -5.05 -5.88 9.99
N VAL A 30 -5.02 -4.70 10.59
CA VAL A 30 -4.56 -3.45 9.97
C VAL A 30 -3.48 -2.75 10.78
N LEU A 31 -2.60 -2.01 10.13
CA LEU A 31 -1.59 -1.18 10.80
C LEU A 31 -2.28 -0.03 11.57
N THR A 32 -1.88 0.18 12.82
CA THR A 32 -2.39 1.29 13.68
C THR A 32 -1.44 2.45 13.82
N LYS A 33 -0.15 2.25 13.54
CA LYS A 33 0.81 3.36 13.50
C LYS A 33 0.55 4.20 12.26
N LYS A 34 0.50 5.52 12.44
CA LYS A 34 0.43 6.50 11.35
C LYS A 34 1.52 6.22 10.34
N TYR A 35 1.14 6.15 9.08
CA TYR A 35 2.07 6.06 7.97
C TYR A 35 3.00 7.28 7.99
N LYS A 36 4.28 7.08 8.29
CA LYS A 36 5.24 8.17 8.52
C LYS A 36 5.36 9.19 7.39
N ASN A 37 4.99 8.83 6.16
CA ASN A 37 5.08 9.70 4.99
C ASN A 37 3.78 10.47 4.70
N ILE A 38 2.76 10.41 5.58
CA ILE A 38 1.50 11.14 5.37
C ILE A 38 1.70 12.66 5.41
N ASP A 39 2.72 13.11 6.14
CA ASP A 39 3.19 14.50 6.17
C ASP A 39 3.70 14.99 4.80
N LYS A 40 4.08 14.07 3.91
CA LYS A 40 4.50 14.33 2.52
C LYS A 40 3.35 14.26 1.53
N PHE A 41 2.12 14.08 1.99
CA PHE A 41 0.96 14.21 1.13
C PHE A 41 0.89 15.62 0.57
N ASN A 42 0.57 15.69 -0.72
CA ASN A 42 0.33 16.91 -1.46
C ASN A 42 -0.75 16.61 -2.49
N GLU A 43 -1.69 17.52 -2.70
CA GLU A 43 -2.81 17.36 -3.64
C GLU A 43 -2.36 17.06 -5.07
N LEU A 44 -1.14 17.46 -5.44
CA LEU A 44 -0.52 17.09 -6.71
C LEU A 44 -0.37 15.57 -6.91
N ALA A 45 -0.36 14.77 -5.83
CA ALA A 45 -0.42 13.32 -5.91
C ALA A 45 -1.74 12.82 -6.53
N TYR A 46 -2.79 13.65 -6.53
CA TYR A 46 -4.09 13.38 -7.12
C TYR A 46 -4.33 14.05 -8.47
N ARG A 47 -3.34 14.73 -9.06
CA ARG A 47 -3.53 15.50 -10.32
C ARG A 47 -4.26 14.71 -11.42
N ASN A 48 -4.05 13.40 -11.48
CA ASN A 48 -4.66 12.50 -12.46
C ASN A 48 -5.48 11.37 -11.80
N ILE A 49 -5.96 11.55 -10.58
CA ILE A 49 -6.78 10.59 -9.84
C ILE A 49 -8.09 11.27 -9.47
N ASP A 50 -9.20 10.67 -9.90
CA ASP A 50 -10.53 11.13 -9.51
C ASP A 50 -10.92 10.44 -8.19
N ILE A 51 -10.83 11.19 -7.09
CA ILE A 51 -11.06 10.66 -5.74
C ILE A 51 -12.53 10.32 -5.47
N ASP A 52 -13.46 10.74 -6.33
CA ASP A 52 -14.89 10.37 -6.23
C ASP A 52 -15.20 8.99 -6.82
N TYR A 53 -14.20 8.26 -7.32
CA TYR A 53 -14.38 6.94 -7.95
C TYR A 53 -13.58 5.85 -7.24
N PHE A 54 -14.14 4.64 -7.27
CA PHE A 54 -13.38 3.43 -7.02
C PHE A 54 -12.53 3.07 -8.23
N TYR A 55 -11.35 2.53 -7.94
CA TYR A 55 -10.49 1.91 -8.94
C TYR A 55 -10.47 0.40 -8.69
N LYS A 56 -10.88 -0.42 -9.66
CA LYS A 56 -10.94 -1.88 -9.54
C LYS A 56 -9.70 -2.52 -10.16
N GLN A 57 -9.09 -3.49 -9.49
CA GLN A 57 -7.99 -4.25 -10.04
C GLN A 57 -8.45 -5.01 -11.28
N ILE A 58 -7.73 -4.86 -12.39
CA ILE A 58 -8.04 -5.53 -13.67
C ILE A 58 -6.93 -6.48 -14.13
N ASP A 59 -5.70 -6.31 -13.65
CA ASP A 59 -4.56 -7.15 -14.05
C ASP A 59 -3.50 -7.19 -12.94
N TYR A 60 -2.66 -8.22 -12.99
CA TYR A 60 -1.53 -8.45 -12.11
C TYR A 60 -0.45 -9.25 -12.85
N TYR A 61 0.76 -8.70 -12.94
CA TYR A 61 1.86 -9.32 -13.67
C TYR A 61 3.22 -8.95 -13.07
N LEU A 62 4.26 -9.63 -13.53
CA LEU A 62 5.64 -9.30 -13.18
C LEU A 62 6.25 -8.36 -14.22
N SER A 63 6.87 -7.30 -13.72
CA SER A 63 7.37 -6.18 -14.50
C SER A 63 8.82 -5.88 -14.16
N ASP A 64 9.54 -5.19 -15.03
CA ASP A 64 10.74 -4.46 -14.60
C ASP A 64 10.40 -3.17 -13.83
N LYS A 65 11.45 -2.49 -13.34
CA LYS A 65 11.37 -1.22 -12.60
C LYS A 65 10.72 -0.04 -13.36
N ASN A 66 10.55 -0.20 -14.67
CA ASN A 66 10.02 0.80 -15.59
C ASN A 66 8.58 0.48 -16.03
N PHE A 67 7.90 -0.45 -15.36
CA PHE A 67 6.54 -0.90 -15.68
C PHE A 67 6.42 -1.73 -16.98
N ASN A 68 7.53 -2.19 -17.57
CA ASN A 68 7.46 -3.09 -18.72
C ASN A 68 7.16 -4.50 -18.27
N LYS A 69 6.04 -5.06 -18.73
CA LYS A 69 5.62 -6.44 -18.49
C LYS A 69 6.69 -7.42 -18.94
N LYS A 70 7.10 -8.32 -18.04
CA LYS A 70 8.05 -9.41 -18.30
C LYS A 70 7.32 -10.73 -18.49
N ARG A 71 6.35 -11.03 -17.63
CA ARG A 71 5.52 -12.23 -17.72
C ARG A 71 4.23 -12.08 -16.94
N ASP A 72 3.21 -12.84 -17.34
CA ASP A 72 1.99 -13.02 -16.57
C ASP A 72 2.27 -13.65 -15.21
N TYR A 73 1.46 -13.33 -14.22
CA TYR A 73 1.59 -13.90 -12.89
C TYR A 73 0.23 -14.19 -12.28
N GLY A 74 -0.15 -15.48 -12.31
CA GLY A 74 -1.28 -16.06 -11.60
C GLY A 74 -2.60 -15.27 -11.59
N SER A 75 -3.49 -15.66 -10.70
CA SER A 75 -4.67 -14.87 -10.36
C SER A 75 -4.47 -14.26 -8.98
N ASN A 76 -4.77 -12.98 -8.82
CA ASN A 76 -4.80 -12.33 -7.51
C ASN A 76 -6.25 -11.96 -7.15
N ALA A 77 -6.54 -11.91 -5.85
CA ALA A 77 -7.84 -11.46 -5.36
C ALA A 77 -8.13 -10.05 -5.91
N ILE A 78 -9.28 -9.90 -6.55
CA ILE A 78 -9.71 -8.62 -7.12
C ILE A 78 -10.00 -7.66 -5.97
N ARG A 79 -9.23 -6.57 -5.93
CA ARG A 79 -9.40 -5.51 -4.92
C ARG A 79 -9.90 -4.22 -5.56
N LYS A 80 -10.45 -3.33 -4.74
CA LYS A 80 -10.74 -1.93 -5.12
C LYS A 80 -9.89 -0.97 -4.29
N ILE A 81 -9.55 0.17 -4.88
CA ILE A 81 -8.93 1.29 -4.17
C ILE A 81 -9.95 2.41 -4.07
N GLN A 82 -10.07 2.97 -2.87
CA GLN A 82 -10.76 4.21 -2.58
C GLN A 82 -9.72 5.24 -2.11
N PHE A 83 -9.80 6.45 -2.65
CA PHE A 83 -8.96 7.59 -2.25
C PHE A 83 -9.77 8.55 -1.40
N TYR A 84 -9.12 9.13 -0.38
CA TYR A 84 -9.71 10.17 0.48
C TYR A 84 -8.98 11.49 0.24
N ASN A 85 -9.68 12.61 0.34
CA ASN A 85 -9.12 13.94 0.07
C ASN A 85 -7.91 14.33 0.93
N ASN A 86 -7.64 13.59 2.02
CA ASN A 86 -6.56 13.84 2.96
C ASN A 86 -5.32 12.94 2.76
N GLY A 87 -5.15 12.36 1.57
CA GLY A 87 -3.99 11.53 1.24
C GLY A 87 -4.06 10.10 1.75
N ARG A 88 -5.17 9.70 2.37
CA ARG A 88 -5.39 8.31 2.80
C ARG A 88 -6.02 7.49 1.70
N ILE A 89 -5.72 6.19 1.70
CA ILE A 89 -6.31 5.23 0.78
C ILE A 89 -6.82 4.00 1.51
N ARG A 90 -7.86 3.38 0.96
CA ARG A 90 -8.40 2.13 1.46
C ARG A 90 -8.40 1.09 0.35
N ILE A 91 -7.80 -0.07 0.59
CA ILE A 91 -7.80 -1.18 -0.35
C ILE A 91 -8.80 -2.24 0.12
N LEU A 92 -9.88 -2.41 -0.64
CA LEU A 92 -11.05 -3.22 -0.31
C LEU A 92 -10.96 -4.59 -0.98
N GLY A 93 -11.04 -5.66 -0.19
CA GLY A 93 -11.32 -7.02 -0.69
C GLY A 93 -12.79 -7.42 -0.56
N MET A 94 -13.56 -6.66 0.22
CA MET A 94 -15.00 -6.81 0.44
C MET A 94 -15.62 -5.41 0.40
N GLU A 95 -16.81 -5.28 -0.17
CA GLU A 95 -17.52 -4.00 -0.19
C GLU A 95 -18.14 -3.73 1.19
N ASP A 96 -17.64 -2.70 1.86
CA ASP A 96 -18.23 -2.20 3.10
C ASP A 96 -17.97 -0.69 3.19
N PRO A 97 -18.99 0.16 3.39
CA PRO A 97 -18.79 1.60 3.45
C PRO A 97 -17.97 2.05 4.65
N ASP A 98 -18.04 1.35 5.78
CA ASP A 98 -17.37 1.73 7.01
C ASP A 98 -15.92 1.20 7.03
N PRO A 99 -14.90 2.08 7.09
CA PRO A 99 -13.52 1.68 7.26
C PRO A 99 -13.32 0.74 8.45
N GLU A 100 -14.02 0.94 9.56
CA GLU A 100 -13.84 0.13 10.77
C GLU A 100 -14.32 -1.32 10.63
N ASN A 101 -15.12 -1.60 9.59
CA ASN A 101 -15.54 -2.96 9.27
C ASN A 101 -14.56 -3.71 8.39
N ALA A 102 -14.00 -3.05 7.36
CA ALA A 102 -13.17 -3.74 6.35
C ALA A 102 -12.11 -2.84 5.68
N GLY A 103 -11.20 -3.45 4.93
CA GLY A 103 -10.28 -2.77 4.01
C GLY A 103 -8.91 -2.43 4.62
N MET A 104 -7.86 -2.66 3.85
CA MET A 104 -6.50 -2.34 4.26
C MET A 104 -6.28 -0.84 4.23
N ARG A 105 -5.50 -0.33 5.18
CA ARG A 105 -5.16 1.09 5.28
C ARG A 105 -3.96 1.40 4.40
N GLY A 106 -3.89 2.61 3.88
CA GLY A 106 -2.70 3.12 3.22
C GLY A 106 -2.72 4.64 3.12
N ILE A 107 -1.66 5.17 2.52
CA ILE A 107 -1.52 6.58 2.17
C ILE A 107 -0.94 6.73 0.77
N ILE A 108 -1.15 7.89 0.18
CA ILE A 108 -0.52 8.35 -1.06
C ILE A 108 0.21 9.66 -0.78
N TYR A 109 1.41 9.82 -1.35
CA TYR A 109 2.27 10.97 -1.11
C TYR A 109 3.23 11.20 -2.28
N LEU A 110 3.91 12.36 -2.27
CA LEU A 110 4.99 12.64 -3.22
C LEU A 110 6.34 12.39 -2.57
N LYS A 111 7.24 11.77 -3.33
CA LYS A 111 8.64 11.64 -2.99
C LYS A 111 9.48 11.86 -4.25
N ASP A 112 10.35 12.86 -4.22
CA ASP A 112 11.21 13.23 -5.36
C ASP A 112 10.41 13.44 -6.65
N ASN A 113 9.27 14.15 -6.58
CA ASN A 113 8.30 14.34 -7.67
C ASN A 113 7.63 13.06 -8.22
N HIS A 114 7.81 11.92 -7.56
CA HIS A 114 7.15 10.67 -7.91
C HIS A 114 6.05 10.33 -6.91
N ILE A 115 4.90 9.87 -7.43
CA ILE A 115 3.79 9.41 -6.60
C ILE A 115 4.18 8.06 -5.97
N ARG A 116 3.94 7.94 -4.67
CA ARG A 116 4.15 6.74 -3.87
C ARG A 116 2.90 6.40 -3.09
N ILE A 117 2.70 5.11 -2.87
CA ILE A 117 1.67 4.60 -1.97
C ILE A 117 2.33 3.72 -0.92
N ASP A 118 2.06 3.98 0.36
CA ASP A 118 2.40 3.06 1.45
C ASP A 118 1.12 2.36 1.90
N THR A 119 1.16 1.04 2.05
CA THR A 119 0.04 0.24 2.58
C THR A 119 0.60 -0.95 3.35
N GLN A 120 -0.27 -1.84 3.81
CA GLN A 120 0.09 -3.08 4.46
C GLN A 120 0.17 -4.27 3.48
N GLY A 121 1.11 -5.17 3.75
CA GLY A 121 1.20 -6.53 3.25
C GLY A 121 1.03 -7.53 4.39
N ALA A 122 0.85 -8.81 4.04
CA ALA A 122 0.78 -9.90 5.00
C ALA A 122 1.72 -11.03 4.59
N SER A 123 2.46 -11.60 5.54
CA SER A 123 3.21 -12.84 5.33
C SER A 123 2.27 -14.05 5.38
N GLN A 124 2.77 -15.23 4.99
CA GLN A 124 2.02 -16.48 5.14
C GLN A 124 1.69 -16.78 6.61
N ASP A 125 2.55 -16.36 7.54
CA ASP A 125 2.37 -16.51 8.98
C ASP A 125 1.39 -15.48 9.59
N GLY A 126 0.84 -14.57 8.77
CA GLY A 126 -0.11 -13.54 9.22
C GLY A 126 0.54 -12.31 9.85
N ASP A 127 1.85 -12.15 9.70
CA ASP A 127 2.56 -10.94 10.08
C ASP A 127 2.24 -9.82 9.10
N ILE A 128 1.87 -8.66 9.64
CA ILE A 128 1.58 -7.47 8.84
C ILE A 128 2.84 -6.61 8.76
N PHE A 129 3.21 -6.25 7.55
CA PHE A 129 4.34 -5.37 7.27
C PHE A 129 3.93 -4.24 6.33
N LYS A 130 4.77 -3.21 6.22
CA LYS A 130 4.52 -2.11 5.29
C LYS A 130 5.06 -2.49 3.90
N ILE A 131 4.26 -2.23 2.88
CA ILE A 131 4.64 -2.27 1.46
C ILE A 131 4.64 -0.85 0.91
N THR A 132 5.60 -0.54 0.04
CA THR A 132 5.68 0.72 -0.69
C THR A 132 5.52 0.47 -2.18
N PHE A 133 4.69 1.26 -2.85
CA PHE A 133 4.46 1.20 -4.28
C PHE A 133 5.03 2.43 -4.99
N LYS A 134 5.68 2.23 -6.14
CA LYS A 134 5.84 3.26 -7.16
C LYS A 134 4.55 3.32 -7.96
N VAL A 135 4.04 4.52 -8.22
CA VAL A 135 2.78 4.71 -8.95
C VAL A 135 3.05 5.31 -10.33
N LYS A 136 2.40 4.76 -11.35
CA LYS A 136 2.29 5.35 -12.69
C LYS A 136 0.81 5.46 -13.04
N ILE A 137 0.39 6.59 -13.63
CA ILE A 137 -0.99 6.84 -14.01
C ILE A 137 -1.03 7.07 -15.51
N GLU A 138 -1.91 6.36 -16.21
CA GLU A 138 -2.13 6.49 -17.66
C GLU A 138 -3.63 6.49 -17.94
N GLY A 139 -4.19 7.67 -18.22
CA GLY A 139 -5.63 7.86 -18.35
C GLY A 139 -6.36 7.38 -17.09
N ASP A 140 -7.30 6.45 -17.27
CA ASP A 140 -8.09 5.86 -16.18
C ASP A 140 -7.37 4.72 -15.41
N LYS A 141 -6.13 4.39 -15.77
CA LYS A 141 -5.38 3.30 -15.15
C LYS A 141 -4.35 3.79 -14.14
N ILE A 142 -4.27 3.09 -13.01
CA ILE A 142 -3.27 3.25 -11.97
C ILE A 142 -2.45 1.97 -11.89
N TYR A 143 -1.14 2.10 -12.12
CA TYR A 143 -0.17 1.02 -12.02
C TYR A 143 0.57 1.14 -10.70
N LEU A 144 0.56 0.07 -9.91
CA LEU A 144 1.26 -0.03 -8.63
C LEU A 144 2.38 -1.05 -8.75
N LEU A 145 3.63 -0.57 -8.75
CA LEU A 145 4.82 -1.43 -8.76
C LEU A 145 5.37 -1.58 -7.34
N GLU A 146 5.35 -2.79 -6.82
CA GLU A 146 5.83 -3.10 -5.47
C GLU A 146 7.34 -2.87 -5.36
N MET A 147 7.75 -1.98 -4.47
CA MET A 147 9.17 -1.68 -4.24
C MET A 147 9.72 -2.57 -3.12
N PRO A 148 10.93 -3.15 -3.27
CA PRO A 148 11.58 -3.86 -2.20
C PRO A 148 11.85 -2.91 -1.03
N ASN A 149 11.70 -3.42 0.19
CA ASN A 149 11.97 -2.68 1.42
C ASN A 149 13.48 -2.46 1.68
N THR A 150 14.36 -3.09 0.91
CA THR A 150 15.83 -2.93 1.00
C THR A 150 16.43 -2.58 -0.36
N LEU A 151 17.44 -1.72 -0.35
CA LEU A 151 18.19 -1.29 -1.54
C LEU A 151 19.38 -2.20 -1.88
N LEU A 152 19.72 -3.15 -1.00
CA LEU A 152 20.92 -3.99 -1.14
C LEU A 152 20.84 -4.95 -2.33
N PHE A 153 19.63 -5.36 -2.73
CA PHE A 153 19.41 -6.22 -3.89
C PHE A 153 18.17 -5.74 -4.64
N GLN A 154 18.35 -5.33 -5.89
CA GLN A 154 17.23 -5.01 -6.77
C GLN A 154 16.81 -6.30 -7.50
N PRO A 155 15.56 -6.76 -7.34
CA PRO A 155 15.09 -7.92 -8.07
C PRO A 155 15.01 -7.58 -9.57
N SER A 156 15.17 -8.59 -10.42
CA SER A 156 14.99 -8.47 -11.87
C SER A 156 13.53 -8.24 -12.27
N GLU A 157 12.60 -8.68 -11.41
CA GLU A 157 11.15 -8.61 -11.60
C GLU A 157 10.45 -8.09 -10.34
N TYR A 158 9.37 -7.34 -10.53
CA TYR A 158 8.58 -6.71 -9.47
C TYR A 158 7.10 -7.00 -9.70
N ASN A 159 6.35 -7.16 -8.60
CA ASN A 159 4.89 -7.27 -8.65
C ASN A 159 4.27 -5.96 -9.14
N CYS A 160 3.50 -6.02 -10.23
CA CYS A 160 2.81 -4.87 -10.80
C CYS A 160 1.30 -5.11 -10.85
N TYR A 161 0.53 -4.27 -10.16
CA TYR A 161 -0.93 -4.34 -10.11
C TYR A 161 -1.52 -3.21 -10.95
N ILE A 162 -2.47 -3.53 -11.84
CA ILE A 162 -3.22 -2.50 -12.58
C ILE A 162 -4.61 -2.36 -11.98
N TYR A 163 -4.97 -1.12 -11.67
CA TYR A 163 -6.31 -0.72 -11.31
C TYR A 163 -6.88 0.22 -12.37
N GLN A 164 -8.17 0.08 -12.68
CA GLN A 164 -8.87 0.94 -13.61
C GLN A 164 -10.03 1.65 -12.91
N LYS A 165 -10.24 2.93 -13.23
CA LYS A 165 -11.40 3.71 -12.80
C LYS A 165 -12.67 2.93 -13.14
N ALA A 166 -13.55 2.76 -12.15
CA ALA A 166 -14.72 1.92 -12.27
C ALA A 166 -16.00 2.69 -11.93
N LYS A 167 -16.52 2.53 -10.71
CA LYS A 167 -17.79 3.11 -10.27
C LYS A 167 -17.55 4.34 -9.41
N LYS A 168 -18.40 5.36 -9.56
CA LYS A 168 -18.47 6.48 -8.63
C LYS A 168 -18.78 5.99 -7.20
N ILE A 169 -18.13 6.57 -6.21
CA ILE A 169 -18.35 6.26 -4.80
C ILE A 169 -19.77 6.70 -4.43
N PRO A 170 -20.61 5.81 -3.86
CA PRO A 170 -21.95 6.16 -3.40
C PRO A 170 -21.92 7.27 -2.33
N GLU A 171 -22.91 8.15 -2.32
CA GLU A 171 -22.94 9.29 -1.40
C GLU A 171 -22.97 8.87 0.08
N ASP A 172 -23.62 7.74 0.39
CA ASP A 172 -23.68 7.18 1.74
C ASP A 172 -22.31 6.68 2.26
N TRP A 173 -21.33 6.45 1.37
CA TRP A 173 -19.96 6.10 1.75
C TRP A 173 -19.15 7.33 2.16
N LYS A 174 -19.49 8.53 1.67
CA LYS A 174 -18.72 9.75 1.91
C LYS A 174 -18.82 10.26 3.35
N LYS A 175 -19.78 9.77 4.13
CA LYS A 175 -19.91 10.10 5.57
C LYS A 175 -18.77 9.54 6.42
N TYR A 176 -18.09 8.49 5.95
CA TYR A 176 -17.00 7.86 6.69
C TYR A 176 -15.67 8.54 6.42
N LYS A 177 -14.99 8.91 7.50
CA LYS A 177 -13.68 9.59 7.45
C LYS A 177 -12.56 8.56 7.50
N ALA A 178 -11.43 8.94 6.90
CA ALA A 178 -10.16 8.22 7.05
C ALA A 178 -9.24 9.01 7.99
N ASP A 179 -8.84 8.42 9.11
CA ASP A 179 -8.07 9.08 10.18
C ASP A 179 -6.83 8.31 10.66
N TRP A 180 -6.53 7.15 10.05
CA TRP A 180 -5.36 6.31 10.35
C TRP A 180 -4.00 6.96 10.01
#